data_AF-A0A4Q1BAZ9-F1
#
_entry.id   AF-A0A4Q1BAZ9-F1
#
_cell.length_a   1.000
_cell.length_b   1.000
_cell.length_c   1.000
_cell.angle_alpha   90.00
_cell.angle_beta   90.00
_cell.angle_gamma   90.00
#
_symmetry.space_group_name_H-M   'P 1'
#
loop_
_entity.id
_entity.type
_entity.pdbx_description
1 polymer ?
#
loop_
_entity_poly.entity_id
_entity_poly.type
_entity_poly.pdbx_seq_one_letter_code
_entity_poly.pdbx_strand_id
1 'polypeptide(L)' 'MDNIVLKITYPSSNYLPEYKLINSHQEKQKYKRLLMNQLKVRAGQTNKKQVIKLDFIYPDDVETFVYEA' A
#
# COMPACT_ATOMS: atom_id res chain seq x y z
N MET A 1 17.69 -13.23 0.64
CA MET A 1 17.01 -12.00 0.20
C MET A 1 15.54 -12.30 0.25
N ASP A 2 14.78 -11.56 1.06
CA ASP A 2 13.34 -11.77 1.11
C ASP A 2 12.74 -11.07 -0.11
N ASN A 3 12.25 -11.85 -1.07
CA ASN A 3 11.55 -11.33 -2.23
C ASN A 3 10.12 -10.98 -1.80
N ILE A 4 9.90 -9.76 -1.34
CA ILE A 4 8.59 -9.30 -0.89
C ILE A 4 7.86 -8.65 -2.07
N VAL A 5 6.69 -9.17 -2.43
CA VAL A 5 5.82 -8.53 -3.41
C VAL A 5 4.79 -7.70 -2.64
N LEU A 6 4.86 -6.37 -2.78
CA LEU A 6 3.80 -5.48 -2.32
C LEU A 6 2.72 -5.39 -3.40
N LYS A 7 1.50 -5.79 -3.05
CA LYS A 7 0.28 -5.51 -3.81
C LYS A 7 -0.47 -4.37 -3.13
N ILE A 8 -0.78 -3.33 -3.89
CA ILE A 8 -1.53 -2.15 -3.47
C ILE A 8 -2.90 -2.23 -4.11
N THR A 9 -3.95 -2.29 -3.31
CA THR A 9 -5.34 -2.29 -3.77
C THR A 9 -6.03 -1.02 -3.28
N TYR A 10 -6.96 -0.51 -4.08
CA TYR A 10 -7.70 0.72 -3.77
C TYR A 10 -9.22 0.44 -3.70
N PRO A 11 -9.73 -0.18 -2.61
CA PRO A 11 -11.10 -0.70 -2.55
C PRO A 11 -12.19 0.34 -2.78
N SER A 12 -11.91 1.60 -2.45
CA SER A 12 -12.84 2.72 -2.61
C SER A 12 -12.77 3.38 -4.00
N SER A 13 -12.14 2.73 -4.99
CA SER A 13 -11.93 3.29 -6.32
C SER A 13 -11.90 2.21 -7.40
N ASN A 14 -12.06 2.61 -8.67
CA ASN A 14 -11.92 1.73 -9.83
C ASN A 14 -10.46 1.56 -10.29
N TYR A 15 -9.47 1.93 -9.47
CA TYR A 15 -8.07 1.75 -9.82
C TYR A 15 -7.70 0.26 -9.79
N LEU A 16 -6.95 -0.17 -10.80
CA LEU A 16 -6.38 -1.51 -10.83
C LEU A 16 -5.35 -1.67 -9.70
N PRO A 17 -5.18 -2.88 -9.15
CA PRO A 17 -4.12 -3.14 -8.20
C PRO A 17 -2.74 -2.86 -8.80
N GLU A 18 -1.87 -2.22 -8.02
CA GLU A 18 -0.47 -1.97 -8.36
C GLU A 18 0.43 -2.99 -7.65
N TYR A 19 1.55 -3.35 -8.28
CA TYR A 19 2.50 -4.32 -7.73
C TYR A 19 3.90 -3.72 -7.68
N LYS A 20 4.64 -4.04 -6.62
CA LYS A 20 6.02 -3.61 -6.45
C LYS A 20 6.85 -4.68 -5.76
N LEU A 21 8.10 -4.85 -6.19
CA LEU A 21 9.10 -5.60 -5.43
C LEU A 21 9.70 -4.72 -4.34
N ILE A 22 9.85 -5.30 -3.15
CA ILE A 22 10.50 -4.69 -1.99
C ILE A 22 11.60 -5.63 -1.53
N ASN A 23 12.83 -5.11 -1.49
CA ASN A 23 14.02 -5.92 -1.27
C ASN A 23 14.59 -5.78 0.16
N SER A 24 13.98 -4.93 1.00
CA SER A 24 14.42 -4.70 2.37
C SER A 24 13.32 -4.23 3.30
N HIS A 25 13.49 -4.47 4.60
CA HIS A 25 12.60 -3.94 5.64
C HIS A 25 12.59 -2.40 5.67
N GLN A 26 13.73 -1.75 5.40
CA GLN A 26 13.81 -0.29 5.34
C GLN A 26 12.98 0.27 4.18
N GLU A 27 13.03 -0.37 3.02
CA GLU A 27 12.22 -0.02 1.86
C GLU A 27 10.72 -0.21 2.16
N LYS A 28 10.33 -1.31 2.82
CA LYS A 28 8.96 -1.52 3.31
C LYS A 28 8.44 -0.36 4.15
N GLN A 29 9.22 0.08 5.15
CA GLN A 29 8.84 1.20 6.02
C GLN A 29 8.73 2.52 5.25
N LYS A 30 9.65 2.76 4.31
CA LYS A 30 9.62 3.95 3.44
C LYS A 30 8.36 3.97 2.57
N TYR A 31 7.99 2.84 1.97
CA TYR A 31 6.78 2.73 1.14
C TYR A 31 5.50 2.92 1.95
N LYS A 32 5.40 2.33 3.14
CA LYS A 32 4.25 2.57 4.04
C LYS A 32 4.04 4.06 4.29
N ARG A 33 5.10 4.79 4.66
CA ARG A 33 5.02 6.24 4.92
C ARG A 33 4.62 7.03 3.67
N LEU A 34 5.21 6.71 2.52
CA LEU A 34 4.94 7.39 1.26
C LEU A 34 3.47 7.19 0.83
N LEU A 35 2.96 5.96 0.89
CA LEU A 35 1.58 5.64 0.51
C LEU A 35 0.56 6.27 1.47
N MET A 36 0.84 6.29 2.77
CA MET A 36 -0.01 6.99 3.73
C MET A 36 -0.07 8.51 3.47
N ASN A 37 1.06 9.13 3.12
CA ASN A 37 1.08 10.55 2.77
C ASN A 37 0.29 10.83 1.50
N GLN A 38 0.46 10.00 0.46
CA GLN A 38 -0.31 10.11 -0.78
C GLN A 38 -1.81 9.92 -0.55
N LEU A 39 -2.20 8.97 0.31
CA LEU A 39 -3.59 8.73 0.70
C LEU A 39 -4.21 10.00 1.30
N LYS A 40 -3.54 10.59 2.30
CA LYS A 40 -4.00 11.82 2.97
C LYS A 40 -4.13 13.00 2.01
N VAL A 41 -3.15 13.18 1.12
CA VAL A 41 -3.21 14.23 0.10
C VAL A 41 -4.41 14.02 -0.84
N ARG A 42 -4.62 12.79 -1.33
CA ARG A 42 -5.76 12.48 -2.21
C ARG A 42 -7.11 12.63 -1.51
N ALA A 43 -7.23 12.21 -0.25
CA ALA A 43 -8.45 12.39 0.54
C ALA A 43 -8.79 13.88 0.69
N GLY A 44 -7.79 14.72 1.02
CA GLY A 44 -7.95 16.17 1.10
C GLY A 44 -8.32 16.83 -0.22
N GLN A 45 -7.79 16.35 -1.35
CA GLN A 45 -8.10 16.89 -2.68
C GLN A 45 -9.48 16.50 -3.21
N THR A 46 -9.92 15.27 -2.92
CA THR A 46 -11.17 14.72 -3.47
C THR A 46 -12.37 14.94 -2.55
N ASN A 47 -12.14 15.34 -1.31
CA ASN A 47 -13.13 15.39 -0.22
C ASN A 47 -13.94 14.08 -0.10
N LYS A 48 -13.32 12.97 -0.49
CA LYS A 48 -13.88 11.62 -0.48
C LYS A 48 -12.95 10.73 0.31
N LYS A 49 -13.53 9.91 1.18
CA LYS A 49 -12.83 8.86 1.92
C LYS A 49 -12.03 7.98 0.97
N GLN A 50 -10.73 7.86 1.24
CA GLN A 50 -9.80 7.02 0.50
C GLN A 50 -9.40 5.83 1.37
N VAL A 51 -9.51 4.63 0.82
CA VAL A 51 -9.05 3.39 1.43
C VAL A 51 -7.98 2.78 0.54
N ILE A 52 -6.85 2.41 1.15
CA ILE A 52 -5.83 1.57 0.51
C ILE A 52 -5.62 0.30 1.32
N LYS A 53 -5.40 -0.80 0.62
CA LYS A 53 -4.99 -2.07 1.18
C LYS A 53 -3.60 -2.42 0.65
N LEU A 54 -2.66 -2.67 1.56
CA LEU A 54 -1.29 -3.09 1.25
C LEU A 54 -1.13 -4.54 1.67
N ASP A 55 -0.93 -5.44 0.71
CA ASP A 55 -0.60 -6.84 0.96
C ASP A 55 0.89 -7.04 0.68
N PHE A 56 1.69 -7.30 1.74
CA PHE A 56 3.10 -7.68 1.61
C PHE A 56 3.18 -9.19 1.56
N ILE A 57 3.41 -9.72 0.36
CA ILE A 57 3.41 -11.15 0.07
C ILE A 57 4.84 -11.67 0.16
N TYR A 58 5.07 -12.52 1.16
CA TYR A 58 6.27 -13.31 1.36
C TYR A 58 6.07 -14.71 0.75
N PRO A 59 7.12 -15.52 0.57
CA PRO A 59 6.97 -16.90 0.09
C PRO A 59 6.03 -17.75 0.96
N ASP A 60 6.10 -17.58 2.27
CA ASP A 60 5.40 -18.41 3.24
C ASP A 60 4.26 -17.69 3.99
N ASP A 61 4.11 -16.37 3.82
CA ASP A 61 3.18 -15.55 4.59
C ASP A 61 2.68 -14.33 3.81
N VAL A 62 1.56 -13.74 4.25
CA VAL A 62 1.03 -12.49 3.72
C VAL A 62 0.68 -11.55 4.86
N GLU A 63 1.36 -10.41 4.90
CA GLU A 63 1.12 -9.37 5.89
C GLU A 63 0.27 -8.24 5.28
N THR A 64 -0.97 -8.11 5.74
CA THR A 64 -1.95 -7.15 5.20
C THR A 64 -2.12 -5.92 6.09
N PHE A 65 -2.18 -4.73 5.48
CA PHE A 65 -2.53 -3.46 6.12
C PHE A 65 -3.65 -2.76 5.39
N VAL A 66 -4.62 -2.22 6.12
CA VAL A 66 -5.67 -1.35 5.56
C VAL A 66 -5.51 0.03 6.18
N TYR A 67 -5.42 1.05 5.33
CA TYR A 67 -5.37 2.44 5.74
C TYR A 67 -6.55 3.20 5.17
N GLU A 68 -7.06 4.15 5.96
CA GLU A 68 -8.19 5.00 5.64
C GLU A 68 -7.80 6.46 5.93
N ALA A 69 -8.17 7.38 5.03
CA ALA A 69 -8.04 8.83 5.22
C ALA A 69 -9.18 9.60 4.54
#